data_AF-A0A1F8SSH7-F1
#
_entry.id   AF-A0A1F8SSH7-F1
#
_cell.length_a   1.000
_cell.length_b   1.000
_cell.length_c   1.000
_cell.angle_alpha   90.00
_cell.angle_beta   90.00
_cell.angle_gamma   90.00
#
_symmetry.space_group_name_H-M   'P 1'
#
loop_
_entity.id
_entity.type
_entity.pdbx_description
1 polymer ?
#
loop_
_entity_poly.entity_id
_entity_poly.type
_entity_poly.pdbx_seq_one_letter_code
_entity_poly.pdbx_strand_id
1 'polypeptide(L)'
;MRDNPLTRLTAWLVIGLALLLVACAPPAPTDAGSAATVEAITSTGLPPDHTPPPTAALPTPTPLPASPGELSISELKYRLLAEFPDIFFCDRDFYPLPLGDEMELALQRFAELQANPEEFDAILAHNDLAGLGKFSDEQKLLIYREHKQLAAIRFEPTASGYQFQLQVAKTGGGAKLSGERISGLIDSQGAITVQERKATIATCPICLAAGTLIDTPSGPLPVESLRPGTVVWTLDRAGVRVAQPLLRTGSTPVPDTHQVVHLVLDDGRQLWVSPGHPTADGRRVGQIQVGGALDGAAVLSAERVTYSGYATYDLLPAGETGFYWANGILIASTLGEDNNWTRKNAEGR
;
A
#
# COMPACT_ATOMS: atom_id res chain seq x y z
N MET A 1 -41.21 53.17 -16.17
CA MET A 1 -42.25 53.52 -15.17
C MET A 1 -42.03 52.60 -13.99
N ARG A 2 -41.33 53.09 -12.97
CA ARG A 2 -41.88 53.51 -11.66
C ARG A 2 -41.83 52.34 -10.67
N ASP A 3 -41.32 52.43 -9.46
CA ASP A 3 -40.64 53.47 -8.69
C ASP A 3 -39.95 52.75 -7.52
N ASN A 4 -38.77 53.21 -7.13
CA ASN A 4 -38.20 53.02 -5.80
C ASN A 4 -38.89 54.04 -4.87
N PRO A 5 -39.04 53.85 -3.53
CA PRO A 5 -38.10 54.58 -2.66
C PRO A 5 -37.88 54.08 -1.19
N LEU A 6 -36.61 54.19 -0.77
CA LEU A 6 -36.10 54.99 0.37
C LEU A 6 -36.29 54.57 1.86
N THR A 7 -35.11 54.40 2.49
CA THR A 7 -34.59 55.06 3.73
C THR A 7 -35.09 54.71 5.13
N ARG A 8 -34.11 54.46 6.04
CA ARG A 8 -33.65 55.31 7.17
C ARG A 8 -32.54 54.54 7.94
N LEU A 9 -31.26 54.96 7.95
CA LEU A 9 -30.58 55.96 8.81
C LEU A 9 -30.95 55.89 10.30
N THR A 10 -30.01 55.39 11.14
CA THR A 10 -29.56 56.02 12.40
C THR A 10 -28.26 55.35 12.91
N ALA A 11 -27.26 56.18 13.23
CA ALA A 11 -26.00 55.86 13.87
C ALA A 11 -26.05 56.20 15.37
N TRP A 12 -25.44 55.41 16.27
CA TRP A 12 -24.89 55.75 17.62
C TRP A 12 -23.96 54.57 18.04
N LEU A 13 -22.64 54.73 18.16
CA LEU A 13 -21.82 55.25 19.28
C LEU A 13 -21.16 54.12 20.12
N VAL A 14 -19.85 53.95 19.89
CA VAL A 14 -18.71 53.63 20.78
C VAL A 14 -18.97 52.97 22.15
N ILE A 15 -18.24 51.88 22.45
CA ILE A 15 -17.47 51.66 23.71
C ILE A 15 -16.43 50.56 23.45
N GLY A 16 -15.17 50.85 23.75
CA GLY A 16 -14.02 49.97 23.57
C GLY A 16 -13.92 48.85 24.61
N LEU A 17 -13.24 47.78 24.23
CA LEU A 17 -12.74 46.77 25.16
C LEU A 17 -11.31 46.40 24.73
N ALA A 18 -10.34 47.03 25.39
CA ALA A 18 -8.95 46.59 25.36
C ALA A 18 -8.83 45.37 26.28
N LEU A 19 -8.57 44.18 25.72
CA LEU A 19 -8.14 43.04 26.51
C LEU A 19 -6.63 43.12 26.76
N LEU A 20 -6.26 43.30 28.01
CA LEU A 20 -4.89 43.14 28.50
C LEU A 20 -4.45 41.67 28.34
N LEU A 21 -3.34 41.48 27.64
CA LEU A 21 -2.49 40.29 27.72
C LEU A 21 -1.77 40.31 29.07
N VAL A 22 -2.16 39.43 29.99
CA VAL A 22 -1.33 39.07 31.15
C VAL A 22 -0.64 37.75 30.83
N ALA A 23 0.68 37.82 30.70
CA ALA A 23 1.55 36.66 30.56
C ALA A 23 1.64 35.91 31.90
N CYS A 24 1.17 34.66 31.94
CA CYS A 24 1.46 33.74 33.04
C CYS A 24 2.86 33.15 32.83
N ALA A 25 3.82 33.59 33.64
CA ALA A 25 5.09 32.90 33.81
C ALA A 25 4.90 31.66 34.71
N PRO A 26 5.49 30.50 34.40
CA PRO A 26 5.48 29.35 35.30
C PRO A 26 6.47 29.56 36.48
N PRO A 27 6.13 29.09 37.69
CA PRO A 27 7.03 29.17 38.85
C PRO A 27 8.17 28.15 38.75
N ALA A 28 9.34 28.55 39.27
CA ALA A 28 10.53 27.70 39.40
C ALA A 28 10.28 26.53 40.37
N PRO A 29 10.78 25.31 40.08
CA PRO A 29 10.76 24.22 41.05
C PRO A 29 11.90 24.38 42.07
N THR A 30 11.50 24.34 43.33
CA THR A 30 12.33 24.23 44.54
C THR A 30 13.05 22.88 44.61
N ASP A 31 14.35 22.93 44.91
CA ASP A 31 15.20 21.79 45.29
C ASP A 31 14.70 21.08 46.55
N ALA A 32 14.56 19.75 46.48
CA ALA A 32 14.76 18.83 47.59
C ALA A 32 14.89 17.40 47.05
N GLY A 33 16.12 16.98 46.74
CA GLY A 33 16.42 15.63 46.26
C GLY A 33 17.82 15.20 46.69
N SER A 34 17.85 14.36 47.72
CA SER A 34 19.00 13.71 48.35
C SER A 34 20.17 13.37 47.41
N ALA A 35 21.38 13.74 47.83
CA ALA A 35 22.63 13.36 47.20
C ALA A 35 22.81 11.84 47.22
N ALA A 36 22.73 11.22 46.04
CA ALA A 36 23.31 9.90 45.78
C ALA A 36 24.58 10.11 44.96
N THR A 37 25.72 9.76 45.54
CA THR A 37 27.02 9.66 44.88
C THR A 37 26.93 8.68 43.71
N VAL A 38 27.06 9.19 42.48
CA VAL A 38 27.26 8.37 41.28
C VAL A 38 28.76 8.17 41.13
N GLU A 39 29.24 6.96 41.41
CA GLU A 39 30.58 6.55 41.01
C GLU A 39 30.63 6.48 39.48
N ALA A 40 31.53 7.27 38.89
CA ALA A 40 31.80 7.24 37.46
C ALA A 40 32.46 5.91 37.10
N ILE A 41 31.69 5.00 36.50
CA ILE A 41 32.23 3.82 35.84
C ILE A 41 33.05 4.31 34.64
N THR A 42 34.36 4.10 34.72
CA THR A 42 35.31 4.41 33.66
C THR A 42 34.96 3.53 32.44
N SER A 43 34.41 4.16 31.40
CA SER A 43 34.22 3.51 30.10
C SER A 43 35.60 3.35 29.45
N THR A 44 36.16 2.14 29.53
CA THR A 44 37.28 1.75 28.68
C THR A 44 36.80 1.72 27.23
N GLY A 45 37.23 2.72 26.45
CA GLY A 45 36.97 2.78 25.02
C GLY A 45 37.48 1.53 24.31
N LEU A 46 36.59 0.87 23.58
CA LEU A 46 36.94 -0.20 22.65
C LEU A 46 37.75 0.39 21.46
N PRO A 47 38.82 -0.29 21.00
CA PRO A 47 39.60 0.16 19.86
C PRO A 47 38.76 0.20 18.57
N PRO A 48 39.05 1.12 17.63
CA PRO A 48 38.25 1.32 16.42
C PRO A 48 38.64 0.30 15.35
N ASP A 49 38.41 -1.00 15.58
CA ASP A 49 38.41 -2.00 14.49
C ASP A 49 37.76 -3.35 14.86
N HIS A 50 36.62 -3.32 15.55
CA HIS A 50 35.80 -4.52 15.74
C HIS A 50 34.45 -4.33 15.06
N THR A 51 34.36 -4.66 13.78
CA THR A 51 33.08 -5.08 13.19
C THR A 51 32.64 -6.35 13.92
N PRO A 52 31.49 -6.36 14.62
CA PRO A 52 30.92 -7.61 15.09
C PRO A 52 30.68 -8.50 13.87
N PRO A 53 30.96 -9.82 13.94
CA PRO A 53 30.60 -10.73 12.86
C PRO A 53 29.09 -10.59 12.60
N PRO A 54 28.64 -10.74 11.35
CA PRO A 54 27.23 -10.61 11.03
C PRO A 54 26.44 -11.53 11.94
N THR A 55 25.52 -10.96 12.71
CA THR A 55 24.52 -11.73 13.44
C THR A 55 23.85 -12.65 12.43
N ALA A 56 24.14 -13.95 12.52
CA ALA A 56 23.45 -14.95 11.72
C ALA A 56 21.95 -14.72 11.90
N ALA A 57 21.23 -14.56 10.79
CA ALA A 57 19.79 -14.49 10.82
C ALA A 57 19.26 -15.67 11.64
N LEU A 58 18.42 -15.39 12.63
CA LEU A 58 17.69 -16.45 13.30
C LEU A 58 16.95 -17.25 12.22
N PRO A 59 17.03 -18.59 12.23
CA PRO A 59 16.27 -19.38 11.28
C PRO A 59 14.79 -19.03 11.45
N THR A 60 14.13 -18.74 10.33
CA THR A 60 12.66 -18.73 10.27
C THR A 60 12.20 -20.07 10.88
N PRO A 61 11.26 -20.08 11.85
CA PRO A 61 10.84 -21.32 12.46
C PRO A 61 10.33 -22.26 11.36
N THR A 62 11.04 -23.36 11.15
CA THR A 62 10.58 -24.46 10.30
C THR A 62 9.23 -24.92 10.86
N PRO A 63 8.15 -24.96 10.05
CA PRO A 63 6.87 -25.46 10.53
C PRO A 63 7.07 -26.88 11.07
N LEU A 64 6.62 -27.12 12.31
CA LEU A 64 6.67 -28.45 12.92
C LEU A 64 5.85 -29.41 12.04
N PRO A 65 6.35 -30.63 11.77
CA PRO A 65 5.55 -31.64 11.08
C PRO A 65 4.27 -31.90 11.89
N ALA A 66 3.15 -31.93 11.18
CA ALA A 66 1.84 -32.22 11.75
C ALA A 66 1.88 -33.57 12.50
N SER A 67 1.24 -33.64 13.67
CA SER A 67 1.12 -34.91 14.39
C SER A 67 0.31 -35.91 13.55
N PRO A 68 0.46 -37.23 13.73
CA PRO A 68 -0.33 -38.21 13.00
C PRO A 68 -1.83 -37.96 13.18
N GLY A 69 -2.51 -37.56 12.10
CA GLY A 69 -3.93 -37.21 12.09
C GLY A 69 -4.23 -35.71 12.11
N GLU A 70 -3.24 -34.82 12.13
CA GLU A 70 -3.42 -33.39 11.92
C GLU A 70 -3.14 -33.02 10.47
N LEU A 71 -3.89 -32.05 9.93
CA LEU A 71 -3.65 -31.52 8.60
C LEU A 71 -2.41 -30.62 8.59
N SER A 72 -1.65 -30.70 7.51
CA SER A 72 -0.53 -29.80 7.22
C SER A 72 -1.02 -28.37 6.99
N ILE A 73 -0.11 -27.38 7.04
CA ILE A 73 -0.47 -25.97 6.86
C ILE A 73 -1.09 -25.76 5.47
N SER A 74 -0.53 -26.40 4.45
CA SER A 74 -1.01 -26.30 3.08
C SER A 74 -2.38 -26.96 2.92
N GLU A 75 -2.64 -28.12 3.56
CA GLU A 75 -3.97 -28.73 3.58
C GLU A 75 -5.02 -27.88 4.30
N LEU A 76 -4.65 -27.22 5.41
CA LEU A 76 -5.52 -26.27 6.11
C LEU A 76 -5.86 -25.05 5.24
N LYS A 77 -4.89 -24.54 4.46
CA LYS A 77 -5.13 -23.47 3.50
C LYS A 77 -6.07 -23.92 2.38
N TYR A 78 -5.93 -25.15 1.88
CA TYR A 78 -6.88 -25.73 0.92
C TYR A 78 -8.30 -25.87 1.47
N ARG A 79 -8.48 -26.13 2.77
CA ARG A 79 -9.81 -26.07 3.41
C ARG A 79 -10.43 -24.68 3.31
N LEU A 80 -9.63 -23.63 3.50
CA LEU A 80 -10.10 -22.25 3.34
C LEU A 80 -10.41 -21.90 1.89
N LEU A 81 -9.59 -22.36 0.93
CA LEU A 81 -9.88 -22.13 -0.49
C LEU A 81 -11.16 -22.84 -0.95
N ALA A 82 -11.45 -24.03 -0.40
CA ALA A 82 -12.70 -24.74 -0.68
C ALA A 82 -13.93 -24.02 -0.09
N GLU A 83 -13.82 -23.44 1.11
CA GLU A 83 -14.89 -22.66 1.75
C GLU A 83 -15.05 -21.26 1.12
N PHE A 84 -13.96 -20.67 0.64
CA PHE A 84 -13.86 -19.32 0.10
C PHE A 84 -13.23 -19.31 -1.31
N PRO A 85 -13.93 -19.82 -2.34
CA PRO A 85 -13.37 -20.00 -3.68
C PRO A 85 -13.03 -18.68 -4.40
N ASP A 86 -13.69 -17.58 -4.02
CA ASP A 86 -13.49 -16.26 -4.63
C ASP A 86 -12.41 -15.43 -3.92
N ILE A 87 -11.34 -16.07 -3.43
CA ILE A 87 -10.25 -15.37 -2.75
C ILE A 87 -9.66 -14.28 -3.65
N PHE A 88 -9.54 -13.09 -3.08
CA PHE A 88 -8.96 -11.93 -3.73
C PHE A 88 -7.61 -11.62 -3.10
N PHE A 89 -6.58 -11.52 -3.94
CA PHE A 89 -5.26 -11.09 -3.53
C PHE A 89 -4.56 -10.34 -4.66
N CYS A 90 -3.56 -9.56 -4.28
CA CYS A 90 -2.71 -8.86 -5.23
C CYS A 90 -1.56 -9.77 -5.63
N ASP A 91 -1.76 -10.51 -6.73
CA ASP A 91 -0.73 -11.39 -7.29
C ASP A 91 0.55 -10.60 -7.54
N ARG A 92 1.65 -10.97 -6.88
CA ARG A 92 2.92 -10.26 -6.96
C ARG A 92 3.52 -10.24 -8.37
N ASP A 93 3.18 -11.22 -9.20
CA ASP A 93 3.70 -11.33 -10.56
C ASP A 93 2.99 -10.42 -11.54
N PHE A 94 1.74 -10.03 -11.26
CA PHE A 94 0.95 -9.16 -12.13
C PHE A 94 0.67 -7.79 -11.52
N TYR A 95 0.61 -7.73 -10.19
CA TYR A 95 0.29 -6.55 -9.42
C TYR A 95 1.51 -6.02 -8.66
N PRO A 96 1.73 -4.69 -8.74
CA PRO A 96 0.95 -3.72 -9.50
C PRO A 96 1.41 -3.58 -10.96
N LEU A 97 2.40 -4.37 -11.34
CA LEU A 97 3.00 -4.45 -12.65
C LEU A 97 3.40 -5.90 -12.93
N PRO A 98 3.21 -6.38 -14.17
CA PRO A 98 3.78 -7.64 -14.59
C PRO A 98 5.29 -7.68 -14.39
N LEU A 99 5.79 -8.67 -13.64
CA LEU A 99 7.22 -8.94 -13.49
C LEU A 99 7.81 -9.60 -14.75
N GLY A 100 6.98 -10.28 -15.54
CA GLY A 100 7.37 -11.00 -16.75
C GLY A 100 6.22 -11.85 -17.28
N ASP A 101 6.54 -12.77 -18.18
CA ASP A 101 5.60 -13.82 -18.61
C ASP A 101 5.40 -14.84 -17.47
N GLU A 102 4.13 -15.19 -17.19
CA GLU A 102 3.80 -16.05 -16.05
C GLU A 102 4.33 -17.48 -16.23
N MET A 103 4.36 -17.99 -17.47
CA MET A 103 4.93 -19.30 -17.75
C MET A 103 6.44 -19.28 -17.49
N GLU A 104 7.16 -18.27 -17.98
CA GLU A 104 8.60 -18.14 -17.73
C GLU A 104 8.91 -18.06 -16.23
N LEU A 105 8.13 -17.28 -15.46
CA LEU A 105 8.27 -17.20 -14.00
C LEU A 105 8.01 -18.54 -13.32
N ALA A 106 6.98 -19.28 -13.75
CA ALA A 106 6.68 -20.61 -13.23
C ALA A 106 7.85 -21.58 -13.45
N LEU A 107 8.45 -21.56 -14.65
CA LEU A 107 9.60 -22.40 -14.97
C LEU A 107 10.84 -22.00 -14.16
N GLN A 108 11.10 -20.71 -14.00
CA GLN A 108 12.23 -20.19 -13.22
C GLN A 108 12.13 -20.55 -11.74
N ARG A 109 10.94 -20.45 -11.14
CA ARG A 109 10.72 -20.69 -9.71
C ARG A 109 10.38 -22.14 -9.36
N PHE A 110 10.24 -23.02 -10.34
CA PHE A 110 9.81 -24.40 -10.09
C PHE A 110 10.71 -25.14 -9.09
N ALA A 111 12.03 -24.96 -9.17
CA ALA A 111 12.97 -25.57 -8.23
C ALA A 111 12.81 -25.04 -6.79
N GLU A 112 12.41 -23.77 -6.64
CA GLU A 112 12.12 -23.18 -5.32
C GLU A 112 10.85 -23.78 -4.72
N LEU A 113 9.83 -24.04 -5.54
CA LEU A 113 8.61 -24.73 -5.08
C LEU A 113 8.92 -26.14 -4.58
N GLN A 114 9.77 -26.89 -5.30
CA GLN A 114 10.20 -28.23 -4.90
C GLN A 114 11.02 -28.23 -3.59
N ALA A 115 11.64 -27.10 -3.24
CA ALA A 115 12.38 -26.96 -1.99
C ALA A 115 11.46 -26.84 -0.75
N ASN A 116 10.15 -26.66 -0.94
CA ASN A 116 9.13 -26.74 0.10
C ASN A 116 8.28 -28.01 -0.08
N PRO A 117 8.74 -29.19 0.37
CA PRO A 117 8.06 -30.46 0.10
C PRO A 117 6.66 -30.54 0.71
N GLU A 118 6.42 -29.90 1.87
CA GLU A 118 5.10 -29.89 2.51
C GLU A 118 4.05 -29.25 1.60
N GLU A 119 4.34 -28.07 1.06
CA GLU A 119 3.43 -27.34 0.20
C GLU A 119 3.36 -27.99 -1.19
N PHE A 120 4.51 -28.40 -1.73
CA PHE A 120 4.58 -29.03 -3.03
C PHE A 120 3.77 -30.32 -3.08
N ASP A 121 3.93 -31.21 -2.11
CA ASP A 121 3.19 -32.48 -2.05
C ASP A 121 1.68 -32.23 -1.85
N ALA A 122 1.30 -31.24 -1.05
CA ALA A 122 -0.11 -30.85 -0.90
C ALA A 122 -0.72 -30.33 -2.21
N ILE A 123 0.01 -29.50 -2.96
CA ILE A 123 -0.42 -29.01 -4.28
C ILE A 123 -0.57 -30.19 -5.26
N LEU A 124 0.40 -31.12 -5.28
CA LEU A 124 0.33 -32.29 -6.15
C LEU A 124 -0.87 -33.18 -5.80
N ALA A 125 -1.12 -33.41 -4.52
CA ALA A 125 -2.26 -34.19 -4.06
C ALA A 125 -3.59 -33.52 -4.41
N HIS A 126 -3.70 -32.20 -4.27
CA HIS A 126 -4.91 -31.44 -4.59
C HIS A 126 -5.26 -31.46 -6.09
N ASN A 127 -4.25 -31.55 -6.95
CA ASN A 127 -4.40 -31.42 -8.40
C ASN A 127 -4.28 -32.77 -9.15
N ASP A 128 -4.39 -33.91 -8.47
CA ASP A 128 -4.24 -35.26 -9.05
C ASP A 128 -2.88 -35.49 -9.77
N LEU A 129 -1.82 -34.85 -9.27
CA LEU A 129 -0.45 -34.93 -9.81
C LEU A 129 0.49 -35.76 -8.93
N ALA A 130 0.00 -36.34 -7.83
CA ALA A 130 0.80 -37.15 -6.92
C ALA A 130 1.44 -38.36 -7.62
N GLY A 131 2.69 -38.66 -7.29
CA GLY A 131 3.44 -39.79 -7.85
C GLY A 131 4.07 -39.54 -9.23
N LEU A 132 3.86 -38.37 -9.84
CA LEU A 132 4.56 -37.98 -11.06
C LEU A 132 6.01 -37.59 -10.78
N GLY A 133 6.95 -38.16 -11.55
CA GLY A 133 8.39 -37.82 -11.46
C GLY A 133 8.83 -36.69 -12.41
N LYS A 134 7.96 -36.26 -13.33
CA LYS A 134 8.21 -35.18 -14.30
C LYS A 134 6.91 -34.43 -14.56
N PHE A 135 7.03 -33.14 -14.80
CA PHE A 135 5.90 -32.24 -15.06
C PHE A 135 6.08 -31.51 -16.39
N SER A 136 5.00 -31.46 -17.17
CA SER A 136 4.87 -30.56 -18.32
C SER A 136 4.91 -29.10 -17.88
N ASP A 137 5.16 -28.17 -18.80
CA ASP A 137 5.23 -26.75 -18.48
C ASP A 137 3.86 -26.22 -18.02
N GLU A 138 2.76 -26.74 -18.58
CA GLU A 138 1.40 -26.45 -18.11
C GLU A 138 1.16 -26.92 -16.67
N GLN A 139 1.66 -28.11 -16.30
CA GLN A 139 1.57 -28.60 -14.92
C GLN A 139 2.42 -27.76 -13.96
N LYS A 140 3.61 -27.31 -14.38
CA LYS A 140 4.42 -26.39 -13.55
C LYS A 140 3.72 -25.05 -13.36
N LEU A 141 3.08 -24.52 -14.40
CA LEU A 141 2.28 -23.30 -14.31
C LEU A 141 1.08 -23.47 -13.37
N LEU A 142 0.38 -24.60 -13.42
CA LEU A 142 -0.69 -24.93 -12.47
C LEU A 142 -0.16 -24.93 -11.03
N ILE A 143 0.91 -25.70 -10.76
CA ILE A 143 1.53 -25.78 -9.44
C ILE A 143 1.94 -24.39 -8.93
N TYR A 144 2.50 -23.56 -9.82
CA TYR A 144 2.90 -22.21 -9.48
C TYR A 144 1.72 -21.29 -9.14
N ARG A 145 0.59 -21.39 -9.87
CA ARG A 145 -0.63 -20.64 -9.55
C ARG A 145 -1.25 -21.06 -8.23
N GLU A 146 -1.26 -22.36 -7.93
CA GLU A 146 -1.71 -22.91 -6.66
C GLU A 146 -0.87 -22.38 -5.48
N HIS A 147 0.46 -22.41 -5.62
CA HIS A 147 1.37 -21.81 -4.65
C HIS A 147 1.03 -20.33 -4.38
N LYS A 148 0.77 -19.53 -5.43
CA LYS A 148 0.38 -18.12 -5.25
C LYS A 148 -0.91 -17.94 -4.45
N GLN A 149 -1.90 -18.81 -4.65
CA GLN A 149 -3.15 -18.79 -3.88
C GLN A 149 -2.92 -19.18 -2.42
N LEU A 150 -2.16 -20.25 -2.15
CA LEU A 150 -1.82 -20.66 -0.78
C LEU A 150 -1.00 -19.59 -0.06
N ALA A 151 -0.05 -18.96 -0.75
CA ALA A 151 0.76 -17.86 -0.21
C ALA A 151 -0.09 -16.61 0.13
N ALA A 152 -1.25 -16.43 -0.49
CA ALA A 152 -2.16 -15.32 -0.20
C ALA A 152 -2.86 -15.46 1.17
N ILE A 153 -2.97 -16.69 1.69
CA ILE A 153 -3.58 -16.96 3.00
C ILE A 153 -2.52 -16.83 4.10
N ARG A 154 -2.76 -15.90 5.02
CA ARG A 154 -1.93 -15.73 6.23
C ARG A 154 -2.51 -16.48 7.39
N PHE A 155 -1.62 -17.15 8.11
CA PHE A 155 -1.90 -17.79 9.38
C PHE A 155 -1.08 -17.18 10.49
N GLU A 156 -1.74 -16.92 11.61
CA GLU A 156 -1.13 -16.61 12.88
C GLU A 156 -1.37 -17.80 13.83
N PRO A 157 -0.32 -18.45 14.37
CA PRO A 157 -0.49 -19.59 15.27
C PRO A 157 -1.29 -19.22 16.51
N THR A 158 -2.14 -20.14 16.95
CA THR A 158 -2.91 -20.06 18.20
C THR A 158 -2.70 -21.33 19.02
N ALA A 159 -3.31 -21.42 20.20
CA ALA A 159 -3.16 -22.60 21.06
C ALA A 159 -3.72 -23.91 20.46
N SER A 160 -4.65 -23.83 19.50
CA SER A 160 -5.37 -25.00 18.96
C SER A 160 -5.47 -25.00 17.42
N GLY A 161 -4.63 -24.23 16.73
CA GLY A 161 -4.67 -24.09 15.27
C GLY A 161 -4.17 -22.72 14.83
N TYR A 162 -4.84 -22.10 13.87
CA TYR A 162 -4.43 -20.83 13.29
C TYR A 162 -5.57 -19.82 13.23
N GLN A 163 -5.26 -18.57 13.48
CA GLN A 163 -6.09 -17.44 13.08
C GLN A 163 -5.79 -17.12 11.62
N PHE A 164 -6.85 -16.92 10.83
CA PHE A 164 -6.74 -16.55 9.43
C PHE A 164 -7.42 -15.22 9.16
N GLN A 165 -6.92 -14.55 8.13
CA GLN A 165 -7.57 -13.40 7.51
C GLN A 165 -7.40 -13.49 6.00
N LEU A 166 -8.51 -13.34 5.26
CA LEU A 166 -8.51 -13.32 3.81
C LEU A 166 -9.52 -12.29 3.28
N GLN A 167 -9.40 -11.96 2.00
CA GLN A 167 -10.39 -11.17 1.28
C GLN A 167 -11.01 -12.03 0.19
N VAL A 168 -12.30 -11.84 -0.06
CA VAL A 168 -13.01 -12.42 -1.19
C VAL A 168 -13.63 -11.32 -2.03
N ALA A 169 -13.70 -11.53 -3.35
CA ALA A 169 -14.40 -10.63 -4.25
C ALA A 169 -15.82 -11.15 -4.55
N LYS A 170 -16.82 -10.27 -4.54
CA LYS A 170 -18.15 -10.61 -5.09
C LYS A 170 -18.10 -10.40 -6.60
N THR A 171 -18.36 -11.46 -7.36
CA THR A 171 -18.28 -11.47 -8.82
C THR A 171 -19.26 -10.45 -9.43
N GLY A 172 -18.75 -9.53 -10.27
CA GLY A 172 -19.57 -8.49 -10.92
C GLY A 172 -18.79 -7.29 -11.48
N GLY A 173 -18.01 -7.50 -12.55
CA GLY A 173 -17.60 -6.50 -13.57
C GLY A 173 -17.09 -5.11 -13.15
N GLY A 174 -15.77 -4.96 -12.99
CA GLY A 174 -15.08 -3.65 -13.05
C GLY A 174 -13.91 -3.48 -12.07
N ALA A 175 -13.14 -2.40 -12.23
CA ALA A 175 -11.93 -2.04 -11.46
C ALA A 175 -12.12 -1.84 -9.94
N LYS A 176 -13.34 -2.06 -9.42
CA LYS A 176 -13.69 -2.13 -8.00
C LYS A 176 -14.61 -3.30 -7.77
N LEU A 177 -14.10 -4.41 -7.24
CA LEU A 177 -14.95 -5.51 -6.81
C LEU A 177 -15.43 -5.20 -5.39
N SER A 178 -16.75 -5.10 -5.19
CA SER A 178 -17.29 -5.23 -3.83
C SER A 178 -16.83 -6.56 -3.27
N GLY A 179 -16.36 -6.60 -2.03
CA GLY A 179 -15.77 -7.80 -1.45
C GLY A 179 -16.06 -7.89 0.03
N GLU A 180 -15.53 -8.94 0.65
CA GLU A 180 -15.60 -9.13 2.09
C GLU A 180 -14.22 -9.47 2.61
N ARG A 181 -13.82 -8.82 3.70
CA ARG A 181 -12.71 -9.30 4.52
C ARG A 181 -13.30 -10.24 5.55
N ILE A 182 -12.73 -11.43 5.63
CA ILE A 182 -13.16 -12.52 6.50
C ILE A 182 -12.00 -12.84 7.42
N SER A 183 -12.27 -12.91 8.72
CA SER A 183 -11.32 -13.41 9.71
C SER A 183 -11.97 -14.47 10.59
N GLY A 184 -11.16 -15.40 11.07
CA GLY A 184 -11.63 -16.52 11.86
C GLY A 184 -10.49 -17.41 12.36
N LEU A 185 -10.88 -18.56 12.88
CA LEU A 185 -9.98 -19.61 13.34
C LEU A 185 -10.16 -20.85 12.49
N ILE A 186 -9.08 -21.60 12.31
CA ILE A 186 -9.08 -22.95 11.76
C ILE A 186 -8.26 -23.85 12.71
N ASP A 187 -8.87 -24.94 13.18
CA ASP A 187 -8.16 -25.89 14.06
C ASP A 187 -7.23 -26.84 13.29
N SER A 188 -6.43 -27.65 14.00
CA SER A 188 -5.50 -28.61 13.36
C SER A 188 -6.18 -29.73 12.57
N GLN A 189 -7.51 -29.83 12.65
CA GLN A 189 -8.35 -30.80 11.92
C GLN A 189 -9.06 -30.15 10.73
N GLY A 190 -8.92 -28.84 10.54
CA GLY A 190 -9.52 -28.08 9.46
C GLY A 190 -10.94 -27.57 9.73
N ALA A 191 -11.42 -27.58 10.98
CA ALA A 191 -12.70 -26.99 11.32
C ALA A 191 -12.58 -25.45 11.33
N ILE A 192 -13.36 -24.80 10.46
CA ILE A 192 -13.33 -23.34 10.27
C ILE A 192 -14.41 -22.68 11.13
N THR A 193 -14.01 -21.70 11.93
CA THR A 193 -14.91 -20.82 12.69
C THR A 193 -14.72 -19.37 12.22
N VAL A 194 -15.69 -18.85 11.47
CA VAL A 194 -15.68 -17.43 11.06
C VAL A 194 -16.07 -16.55 12.25
N GLN A 195 -15.24 -15.55 12.55
CA GLN A 195 -15.46 -14.61 13.65
C GLN A 195 -15.98 -13.26 13.15
N GLU A 196 -15.44 -12.75 12.04
CA GLU A 196 -15.87 -11.49 11.45
C GLU A 196 -16.03 -11.63 9.93
N ARG A 197 -17.10 -11.02 9.40
CA ARG A 197 -17.23 -10.66 7.98
C ARG A 197 -17.50 -9.18 7.88
N LYS A 198 -16.62 -8.46 7.17
CA LYS A 198 -16.76 -7.02 6.97
C LYS A 198 -16.70 -6.69 5.49
N ALA A 199 -17.74 -6.02 5.00
CA ALA A 199 -17.76 -5.51 3.63
C ALA A 199 -16.52 -4.64 3.38
N THR A 200 -15.86 -4.88 2.26
CA THR A 200 -14.67 -4.16 1.82
C THR A 200 -14.73 -3.95 0.30
N ILE A 201 -13.76 -3.23 -0.24
CA ILE A 201 -13.52 -3.19 -1.67
C ILE A 201 -12.33 -4.10 -1.93
N ALA A 202 -12.56 -5.23 -2.59
CA ALA A 202 -11.55 -6.17 -3.03
C ALA A 202 -10.83 -5.57 -4.25
N THR A 203 -9.87 -4.69 -3.97
CA THR A 203 -9.05 -4.02 -4.98
C THR A 203 -7.60 -4.06 -4.57
N CYS A 204 -6.73 -3.99 -5.57
CA CYS A 204 -5.32 -3.73 -5.39
C CYS A 204 -5.11 -2.25 -5.71
N PRO A 205 -5.18 -1.35 -4.70
CA PRO A 205 -5.28 0.07 -4.93
C PRO A 205 -3.92 0.61 -5.34
N ILE A 206 -3.94 1.41 -6.39
CA ILE A 206 -2.78 2.07 -6.96
C ILE A 206 -2.73 3.48 -6.37
N CYS A 207 -1.93 3.71 -5.34
CA CYS A 207 -2.11 4.90 -4.51
C CYS A 207 -0.79 5.43 -3.93
N LEU A 208 -0.85 6.65 -3.41
CA LEU A 208 0.23 7.35 -2.72
C LEU A 208 0.33 6.93 -1.25
N ALA A 209 1.53 6.99 -0.70
CA ALA A 209 1.74 6.89 0.73
C ALA A 209 1.12 8.07 1.50
N ALA A 210 0.72 7.83 2.75
CA ALA A 210 0.34 8.87 3.70
C ALA A 210 1.46 9.92 3.85
N GLY A 211 1.09 11.17 4.12
CA GLY A 211 2.03 12.28 4.26
C GLY A 211 2.56 12.84 2.94
N THR A 212 2.25 12.22 1.79
CA THR A 212 2.58 12.77 0.47
C THR A 212 1.94 14.15 0.31
N LEU A 213 2.75 15.16 -0.01
CA LEU A 213 2.31 16.54 -0.13
C LEU A 213 1.79 16.80 -1.55
N ILE A 214 0.52 17.18 -1.66
CA ILE A 214 -0.10 17.57 -2.93
C ILE A 214 -0.01 19.07 -3.08
N ASP A 215 0.50 19.52 -4.22
CA ASP A 215 0.65 20.94 -4.49
C ASP A 215 -0.72 21.63 -4.63
N THR A 216 -0.94 22.67 -3.84
CA THR A 216 -2.11 23.55 -3.96
C THR A 216 -1.70 25.01 -4.14
N PRO A 217 -2.59 25.89 -4.65
CA PRO A 217 -2.30 27.32 -4.73
C PRO A 217 -1.97 27.97 -3.38
N SER A 218 -2.46 27.42 -2.28
CA SER A 218 -2.24 27.93 -0.92
C SER A 218 -1.04 27.26 -0.21
N GLY A 219 -0.29 26.43 -0.92
CA GLY A 219 0.82 25.63 -0.39
C GLY A 219 0.51 24.13 -0.35
N PRO A 220 1.51 23.26 -0.17
CA PRO A 220 1.31 21.82 -0.21
C PRO A 220 0.46 21.31 0.96
N LEU A 221 -0.43 20.35 0.70
CA LEU A 221 -1.28 19.71 1.71
C LEU A 221 -1.06 18.19 1.73
N PRO A 222 -1.05 17.54 2.90
CA PRO A 222 -0.91 16.09 2.96
C PRO A 222 -2.13 15.41 2.33
N VAL A 223 -1.89 14.38 1.52
CA VAL A 223 -2.91 13.72 0.69
C VAL A 223 -4.12 13.21 1.49
N GLU A 224 -3.91 12.72 2.72
CA GLU A 224 -4.96 12.23 3.63
C GLU A 224 -5.93 13.32 4.13
N SER A 225 -5.50 14.58 4.10
CA SER A 225 -6.31 15.73 4.52
C SER A 225 -7.24 16.24 3.42
N LEU A 226 -7.00 15.86 2.17
CA LEU A 226 -7.72 16.38 1.02
C LEU A 226 -9.17 15.90 1.01
N ARG A 227 -10.05 16.74 0.48
CA ARG A 227 -11.47 16.44 0.31
C ARG A 227 -11.92 16.89 -1.09
N PRO A 228 -13.01 16.33 -1.64
CA PRO A 228 -13.65 16.91 -2.81
C PRO A 228 -13.92 18.41 -2.60
N GLY A 229 -13.63 19.22 -3.63
CA GLY A 229 -13.69 20.67 -3.57
C GLY A 229 -12.38 21.37 -3.18
N THR A 230 -11.41 20.68 -2.56
CA THR A 230 -10.08 21.27 -2.35
C THR A 230 -9.45 21.65 -3.68
N VAL A 231 -8.93 22.87 -3.83
CA VAL A 231 -8.28 23.31 -5.06
C VAL A 231 -6.83 22.85 -5.07
N VAL A 232 -6.42 22.16 -6.12
CA VAL A 232 -5.05 21.68 -6.32
C VAL A 232 -4.50 22.19 -7.65
N TRP A 233 -3.19 22.10 -7.84
CA TRP A 233 -2.60 22.28 -9.16
C TRP A 233 -2.74 21.02 -10.01
N THR A 234 -3.18 21.20 -11.26
CA THR A 234 -3.27 20.17 -12.30
C THR A 234 -2.73 20.73 -13.63
N LEU A 235 -2.70 19.91 -14.68
CA LEU A 235 -2.35 20.32 -16.04
C LEU A 235 -3.58 20.32 -16.94
N ASP A 236 -3.70 21.31 -17.80
CA ASP A 236 -4.57 21.24 -18.97
C ASP A 236 -3.90 20.50 -20.14
N ARG A 237 -4.63 20.30 -21.26
CA ARG A 237 -4.08 19.64 -22.45
C ARG A 237 -2.93 20.42 -23.13
N ALA A 238 -2.80 21.71 -22.87
CA ALA A 238 -1.70 22.52 -23.39
C ALA A 238 -0.43 22.38 -22.54
N GLY A 239 -0.46 21.62 -21.45
CA GLY A 239 0.66 21.50 -20.51
C GLY A 239 0.80 22.71 -19.60
N VAL A 240 -0.25 23.53 -19.47
CA VAL A 240 -0.26 24.68 -18.56
C VAL A 240 -0.74 24.26 -17.19
N ARG A 241 -0.03 24.71 -16.15
CA ARG A 241 -0.40 24.50 -14.76
C ARG A 241 -1.62 25.35 -14.40
N VAL A 242 -2.72 24.69 -14.05
CA VAL A 242 -4.01 25.33 -13.73
C VAL A 242 -4.54 24.87 -12.38
N ALA A 243 -5.26 25.75 -11.69
CA ALA A 243 -5.87 25.44 -10.39
C ALA A 243 -7.28 24.88 -10.59
N GLN A 244 -7.56 23.68 -10.09
CA GLN A 244 -8.85 23.01 -10.24
C GLN A 244 -9.28 22.33 -8.94
N PRO A 245 -10.59 22.29 -8.64
CA PRO A 245 -11.10 21.57 -7.48
C PRO A 245 -10.96 20.06 -7.66
N LEU A 246 -10.72 19.34 -6.58
CA LEU A 246 -10.82 17.89 -6.57
C LEU A 246 -12.27 17.46 -6.77
N LEU A 247 -12.50 16.60 -7.75
CA LEU A 247 -13.79 15.92 -7.94
C LEU A 247 -13.95 14.78 -6.93
N ARG A 248 -12.87 14.03 -6.68
CA ARG A 248 -12.87 12.84 -5.83
C ARG A 248 -11.56 12.72 -5.06
N THR A 249 -11.65 12.17 -3.87
CA THR A 249 -10.50 11.61 -3.15
C THR A 249 -10.81 10.15 -2.82
N GLY A 250 -9.77 9.34 -2.72
CA GLY A 250 -9.84 7.92 -2.38
C GLY A 250 -8.84 7.60 -1.28
N SER A 251 -9.23 6.71 -0.38
CA SER A 251 -8.32 6.13 0.60
C SER A 251 -8.62 4.64 0.71
N THR A 252 -7.57 3.82 0.78
CA THR A 252 -7.71 2.38 0.97
C THR A 252 -6.79 1.90 2.09
N PRO A 253 -7.32 1.22 3.12
CA PRO A 253 -6.50 0.55 4.12
C PRO A 253 -5.59 -0.49 3.48
N VAL A 254 -4.38 -0.64 4.00
CA VAL A 254 -3.40 -1.59 3.47
C VAL A 254 -2.93 -2.56 4.57
N PRO A 255 -2.60 -3.82 4.23
CA PRO A 255 -2.01 -4.75 5.19
C PRO A 255 -0.54 -4.40 5.47
N ASP A 256 0.00 -4.88 6.58
CA ASP A 256 1.37 -4.58 7.04
C ASP A 256 2.50 -5.05 6.10
N THR A 257 2.18 -5.84 5.07
CA THR A 257 3.16 -6.26 4.04
C THR A 257 3.06 -5.43 2.77
N HIS A 258 2.28 -4.35 2.77
CA HIS A 258 2.16 -3.51 1.58
C HIS A 258 3.53 -2.94 1.22
N GLN A 259 3.82 -2.85 -0.07
CA GLN A 259 5.07 -2.29 -0.58
C GLN A 259 4.77 -1.15 -1.54
N VAL A 260 5.61 -0.12 -1.46
CA VAL A 260 5.60 1.04 -2.35
C VAL A 260 6.96 1.20 -3.01
N VAL A 261 7.03 1.90 -4.13
CA VAL A 261 8.30 2.35 -4.70
C VAL A 261 8.71 3.63 -3.99
N HIS A 262 9.93 3.66 -3.48
CA HIS A 262 10.63 4.88 -3.09
C HIS A 262 11.39 5.39 -4.32
N LEU A 263 10.80 6.39 -4.98
CA LEU A 263 11.42 7.12 -6.08
C LEU A 263 12.26 8.26 -5.52
N VAL A 264 13.47 8.41 -6.06
CA VAL A 264 14.37 9.54 -5.76
C VAL A 264 14.86 10.13 -7.08
N LEU A 265 14.66 11.44 -7.25
CA LEU A 265 15.14 12.21 -8.39
C LEU A 265 16.40 13.00 -8.03
N ASP A 266 17.19 13.36 -9.04
CA ASP A 266 18.47 14.06 -8.89
C ASP A 266 18.36 15.50 -8.36
N ASP A 267 17.18 16.11 -8.53
CA ASP A 267 16.84 17.41 -7.96
C ASP A 267 16.35 17.34 -6.50
N GLY A 268 16.40 16.15 -5.88
CA GLY A 268 16.06 15.92 -4.48
C GLY A 268 14.58 15.62 -4.22
N ARG A 269 13.70 15.67 -5.24
CA ARG A 269 12.31 15.25 -5.10
C ARG A 269 12.23 13.75 -4.84
N GLN A 270 11.28 13.35 -3.99
CA GLN A 270 11.07 11.94 -3.61
C GLN A 270 9.59 11.61 -3.52
N LEU A 271 9.23 10.38 -3.87
CA LEU A 271 7.84 9.92 -3.82
C LEU A 271 7.75 8.45 -3.38
N TRP A 272 6.81 8.18 -2.47
CA TRP A 272 6.42 6.83 -2.08
C TRP A 272 5.05 6.52 -2.65
N VAL A 273 4.99 5.59 -3.58
CA VAL A 273 3.78 5.33 -4.35
C VAL A 273 3.73 3.88 -4.80
N SER A 274 2.53 3.30 -4.89
CA SER A 274 2.35 1.95 -5.39
C SER A 274 2.98 1.79 -6.78
N PRO A 275 3.72 0.70 -7.06
CA PRO A 275 4.43 0.57 -8.34
C PRO A 275 3.55 0.61 -9.60
N GLY A 276 2.22 0.43 -9.49
CA GLY A 276 1.31 0.51 -10.64
C GLY A 276 0.82 1.92 -10.96
N HIS A 277 1.20 2.91 -10.16
CA HIS A 277 0.68 4.27 -10.27
C HIS A 277 1.20 4.92 -11.55
N PRO A 278 0.30 5.46 -12.38
CA PRO A 278 0.70 6.03 -13.65
C PRO A 278 1.43 7.35 -13.43
N THR A 279 2.52 7.53 -14.14
CA THR A 279 3.17 8.83 -14.31
C THR A 279 2.42 9.63 -15.38
N ALA A 280 2.64 10.94 -15.41
CA ALA A 280 1.99 11.79 -16.42
C ALA A 280 2.45 11.54 -17.87
N ASP A 281 3.52 10.76 -18.07
CA ASP A 281 3.94 10.28 -19.40
C ASP A 281 3.42 8.87 -19.73
N GLY A 282 2.54 8.31 -18.88
CA GLY A 282 1.82 7.07 -19.14
C GLY A 282 2.57 5.79 -18.75
N ARG A 283 3.82 5.90 -18.30
CA ARG A 283 4.53 4.78 -17.68
C ARG A 283 3.91 4.47 -16.32
N ARG A 284 4.23 3.30 -15.77
CA ARG A 284 3.95 2.99 -14.36
C ARG A 284 5.18 3.24 -13.53
N VAL A 285 5.01 3.71 -12.30
CA VAL A 285 6.13 4.02 -11.40
C VAL A 285 7.10 2.86 -11.22
N GLY A 286 6.63 1.62 -11.11
CA GLY A 286 7.48 0.45 -10.96
C GLY A 286 8.20 -0.01 -12.23
N GLN A 287 7.93 0.63 -13.37
CA GLN A 287 8.70 0.44 -14.62
C GLN A 287 9.81 1.50 -14.77
N ILE A 288 9.83 2.52 -13.92
CA ILE A 288 10.83 3.58 -13.97
C ILE A 288 12.21 2.98 -13.66
N GLN A 289 13.17 3.24 -14.55
CA GLN A 289 14.54 2.75 -14.44
C GLN A 289 15.48 3.86 -13.99
N VAL A 290 16.47 3.50 -13.18
CA VAL A 290 17.57 4.38 -12.79
C VAL A 290 18.32 4.88 -14.02
N GLY A 291 18.71 6.16 -14.03
CA GLY A 291 19.33 6.82 -15.17
C GLY A 291 18.34 7.30 -16.26
N GLY A 292 17.07 6.89 -16.18
CA GLY A 292 15.99 7.51 -16.96
C GLY A 292 15.62 8.90 -16.41
N ALA A 293 14.65 9.56 -17.04
CA ALA A 293 14.09 10.82 -16.57
C ALA A 293 12.62 10.67 -16.18
N LEU A 294 12.16 11.48 -15.22
CA LEU A 294 10.76 11.63 -14.84
C LEU A 294 10.52 13.11 -14.48
N ASP A 295 9.49 13.71 -15.08
CA ASP A 295 9.09 15.10 -14.82
C ASP A 295 10.29 16.08 -14.85
N GLY A 296 11.12 15.95 -15.89
CA GLY A 296 12.28 16.81 -16.14
C GLY A 296 13.55 16.51 -15.34
N ALA A 297 13.55 15.55 -14.43
CA ALA A 297 14.69 15.21 -13.57
C ALA A 297 15.17 13.76 -13.77
N ALA A 298 16.44 13.48 -13.49
CA ALA A 298 17.00 12.14 -13.62
C ALA A 298 16.62 11.26 -12.44
N VAL A 299 16.36 9.98 -12.68
CA VAL A 299 16.00 9.01 -11.65
C VAL A 299 17.26 8.43 -11.03
N LEU A 300 17.45 8.67 -9.74
CA LEU A 300 18.55 8.12 -8.95
C LEU A 300 18.20 6.77 -8.32
N SER A 301 16.95 6.60 -7.87
CA SER A 301 16.47 5.34 -7.26
C SER A 301 14.99 5.11 -7.55
N ALA A 302 14.61 3.83 -7.62
CA ALA A 302 13.25 3.33 -7.79
C ALA A 302 13.08 1.98 -7.06
N GLU A 303 13.33 1.97 -5.76
CA GLU A 303 13.37 0.74 -4.96
C GLU A 303 12.01 0.39 -4.34
N ARG A 304 11.69 -0.90 -4.24
CA ARG A 304 10.50 -1.36 -3.50
C ARG A 304 10.82 -1.49 -2.02
N VAL A 305 10.04 -0.80 -1.20
CA VAL A 305 10.20 -0.77 0.26
C VAL A 305 8.89 -1.16 0.95
N THR A 306 8.99 -1.75 2.15
CA THR A 306 7.83 -2.01 3.00
C THR A 306 7.19 -0.70 3.43
N TYR A 307 5.87 -0.61 3.31
CA TYR A 307 5.08 0.55 3.70
C TYR A 307 4.38 0.28 5.03
N SER A 308 4.64 1.13 6.01
CA SER A 308 4.12 1.02 7.38
C SER A 308 2.87 1.85 7.65
N GLY A 309 2.38 2.62 6.66
CA GLY A 309 1.18 3.45 6.84
C GLY A 309 -0.09 2.61 6.76
N TYR A 310 -1.11 3.00 7.53
CA TYR A 310 -2.37 2.26 7.64
C TYR A 310 -3.25 2.29 6.39
N ALA A 311 -3.06 3.28 5.52
CA ALA A 311 -3.81 3.45 4.28
C ALA A 311 -2.97 4.15 3.21
N THR A 312 -3.39 4.02 1.96
CA THR A 312 -2.87 4.76 0.81
C THR A 312 -3.97 5.64 0.21
N TYR A 313 -3.59 6.65 -0.57
CA TYR A 313 -4.51 7.70 -1.03
C TYR A 313 -4.37 8.00 -2.52
N ASP A 314 -5.46 8.44 -3.14
CA ASP A 314 -5.47 8.95 -4.51
C ASP A 314 -6.49 10.10 -4.63
N LEU A 315 -6.38 10.90 -5.67
CA LEU A 315 -7.18 12.09 -5.90
C LEU A 315 -7.45 12.27 -7.38
N LEU A 316 -8.61 12.84 -7.71
CA LEU A 316 -8.98 13.22 -9.06
C LEU A 316 -9.26 14.73 -9.10
N PRO A 317 -8.35 15.53 -9.65
CA PRO A 317 -8.64 16.92 -9.98
C PRO A 317 -9.69 17.03 -11.09
N ALA A 318 -10.48 18.09 -11.07
CA ALA A 318 -11.24 18.48 -12.25
C ALA A 318 -10.28 18.92 -13.37
N GLY A 319 -10.74 18.81 -14.62
CA GLY A 319 -9.94 19.15 -15.79
C GLY A 319 -9.78 17.96 -16.74
N GLU A 320 -8.90 18.13 -17.74
CA GLU A 320 -8.84 17.25 -18.90
C GLU A 320 -7.84 16.09 -18.77
N THR A 321 -6.88 16.18 -17.84
CA THR A 321 -5.75 15.26 -17.74
C THR A 321 -5.86 14.30 -16.55
N GLY A 322 -6.50 14.72 -15.46
CA GLY A 322 -6.47 13.98 -14.19
C GLY A 322 -5.08 13.97 -13.52
N PHE A 323 -4.18 14.86 -13.93
CA PHE A 323 -2.83 14.93 -13.37
C PHE A 323 -2.75 15.81 -12.14
N TYR A 324 -1.79 15.55 -11.26
CA TYR A 324 -1.51 16.39 -10.11
C TYR A 324 -0.05 16.23 -9.68
N TRP A 325 0.45 17.17 -8.90
CA TRP A 325 1.79 17.08 -8.32
C TRP A 325 1.74 16.49 -6.93
N ALA A 326 2.56 15.46 -6.72
CA ALA A 326 2.78 14.79 -5.45
C ALA A 326 4.25 14.90 -5.09
N ASN A 327 4.57 15.55 -3.97
CA ASN A 327 5.92 15.97 -3.58
C ASN A 327 6.65 16.71 -4.73
N GLY A 328 5.92 17.54 -5.47
CA GLY A 328 6.44 18.24 -6.64
C GLY A 328 6.73 17.37 -7.85
N ILE A 329 6.32 16.09 -7.89
CA ILE A 329 6.44 15.19 -9.05
C ILE A 329 5.06 15.03 -9.70
N LEU A 330 4.98 15.33 -11.00
CA LEU A 330 3.75 15.20 -11.77
C LEU A 330 3.38 13.73 -12.04
N ILE A 331 2.21 13.32 -11.56
CA ILE A 331 1.66 11.96 -11.72
C ILE A 331 0.20 11.99 -12.14
N ALA A 332 -0.35 10.83 -12.48
CA ALA A 332 -1.71 10.69 -12.99
C ALA A 332 -2.63 9.97 -12.00
N SER A 333 -3.87 10.45 -11.88
CA SER A 333 -4.91 9.82 -11.07
C SER A 333 -5.31 8.44 -11.59
N THR A 334 -5.71 7.56 -10.67
CA THR A 334 -6.36 6.28 -10.99
C THR A 334 -7.86 6.27 -10.72
N LEU A 335 -8.41 7.41 -10.30
CA LEU A 335 -9.83 7.56 -9.95
C LEU A 335 -10.70 8.05 -11.13
N GLY A 336 -10.13 8.27 -12.31
CA GLY A 336 -10.87 8.64 -13.51
C GLY A 336 -11.68 7.47 -14.08
N GLU A 337 -12.82 7.75 -14.73
CA GLU A 337 -13.61 6.71 -15.43
C GLU A 337 -12.89 6.18 -16.69
N ASP A 338 -11.88 6.91 -17.16
CA ASP A 338 -11.10 6.65 -18.35
C ASP A 338 -9.62 6.41 -18.01
N ASN A 339 -9.28 5.43 -17.16
CA ASN A 339 -7.88 5.02 -16.90
C ASN A 339 -7.14 4.45 -18.16
N ASN A 340 -7.62 4.80 -19.36
CA ASN A 340 -7.13 4.49 -20.69
C ASN A 340 -6.52 5.73 -21.38
N TRP A 341 -5.97 6.68 -20.60
CA TRP A 341 -5.25 7.85 -21.13
C TRP A 341 -4.12 7.44 -22.11
N THR A 342 -3.47 6.30 -21.87
CA THR A 342 -2.47 5.71 -22.77
C THR A 342 -3.03 5.34 -24.16
N ARG A 343 -4.31 4.95 -24.29
CA ARG A 343 -4.93 4.70 -25.61
C ARG A 343 -5.27 5.99 -26.34
N LYS A 344 -5.82 6.99 -25.65
CA LYS A 344 -6.28 8.23 -26.30
C LYS A 344 -5.12 9.06 -26.86
N ASN A 345 -3.93 8.99 -26.27
CA ASN A 345 -2.76 9.74 -26.75
C ASN A 345 -1.84 8.98 -27.70
N ALA A 346 -1.93 7.65 -27.76
CA ALA A 346 -1.25 6.87 -28.80
C ALA A 346 -1.92 7.02 -30.19
N GLU A 347 -3.19 7.45 -30.23
CA GLU A 347 -3.97 7.59 -31.46
C GLU A 347 -4.03 9.01 -32.05
N GLY A 348 -3.33 10.00 -31.44
CA GLY A 348 -3.14 11.32 -32.04
C GLY A 348 -4.41 11.96 -32.62
N ARG A 349 -5.46 12.11 -31.82
CA ARG A 349 -6.67 12.88 -32.19
C ARG A 349 -6.89 14.08 -31.30
#